data_AF-A0A093H758-F1
#
_entry.id   AF-A0A093H758-F1
#
_cell.length_a   1.000
_cell.length_b   1.000
_cell.length_c   1.000
_cell.angle_alpha   90.00
_cell.angle_beta   90.00
_cell.angle_gamma   90.00
#
_symmetry.space_group_name_H-M   'P 1'
#
loop_
_entity.id
_entity.type
_entity.pdbx_description
1 polymer ?
#
loop_
_entity_poly.entity_id
_entity_poly.type
_entity_poly.pdbx_seq_one_letter_code
_entity_poly.pdbx_strand_id
1 'polypeptide(L)'
;MACPLEQALATMVTTFHKYSGKEGDKYKLSKAELKELLNKELPKQMDEAEFRRLMNDLDHNKDSEVDFKEYVCFLACITMGFNEFFKDGSTKQPRKK
;
A
#
# COMPACT_ATOMS: atom_id res chain seq x y z
N MET A 1 -9.26 25.34 3.84
CA MET A 1 -8.38 24.68 2.85
C MET A 1 -7.81 23.48 3.55
N ALA A 2 -7.98 22.27 3.00
CA ALA A 2 -7.33 21.09 3.57
C ALA A 2 -5.82 21.22 3.36
N CYS A 3 -5.02 20.92 4.38
CA CYS A 3 -3.58 20.93 4.25
C CYS A 3 -3.14 19.81 3.27
N PRO A 4 -1.98 19.95 2.60
CA PRO A 4 -1.52 18.94 1.62
C PRO A 4 -1.51 17.50 2.15
N LEU A 5 -1.20 17.32 3.44
CA LEU A 5 -1.23 16.00 4.09
C LEU A 5 -2.66 15.47 4.26
N GLU A 6 -3.61 16.30 4.65
CA GLU A 6 -5.02 15.90 4.77
C GLU A 6 -5.58 15.50 3.41
N GLN A 7 -5.19 16.20 2.34
CA GLN A 7 -5.56 15.85 0.97
C GLN A 7 -4.97 14.51 0.53
N ALA A 8 -3.70 14.24 0.88
CA ALA A 8 -3.07 12.95 0.61
C ALA A 8 -3.78 11.79 1.35
N LEU A 9 -4.08 11.98 2.64
CA LEU A 9 -4.82 11.00 3.44
C LEU A 9 -6.24 10.76 2.88
N ALA A 10 -6.95 11.82 2.52
CA ALA A 10 -8.25 11.71 1.86
C ALA A 10 -8.13 10.93 0.54
N THR A 11 -7.07 11.19 -0.23
CA THR A 11 -6.83 10.50 -1.51
C THR A 11 -6.61 9.01 -1.28
N MET A 12 -5.79 8.62 -0.30
CA MET A 12 -5.58 7.20 0.08
C MET A 12 -6.90 6.50 0.42
N VAL A 13 -7.75 7.13 1.23
CA VAL A 13 -9.08 6.59 1.60
C VAL A 13 -9.98 6.45 0.38
N THR A 14 -10.09 7.49 -0.46
CA THR A 14 -10.95 7.45 -1.65
C THR A 14 -10.47 6.44 -2.67
N THR A 15 -9.15 6.26 -2.82
CA THR A 15 -8.58 5.25 -3.70
C THR A 15 -8.92 3.85 -3.20
N PHE A 16 -8.78 3.56 -1.91
CA PHE A 16 -9.20 2.27 -1.35
C PHE A 16 -10.66 1.95 -1.69
N HIS A 17 -11.58 2.87 -1.35
CA HIS A 17 -13.02 2.66 -1.59
C HIS A 17 -13.42 2.61 -3.07
N LYS A 18 -12.65 3.25 -3.96
CA LYS A 18 -12.83 3.15 -5.42
C LYS A 18 -12.62 1.72 -5.93
N TYR A 19 -11.78 0.92 -5.26
CA TYR A 19 -11.48 -0.45 -5.66
C TYR A 19 -12.21 -1.48 -4.80
N SER A 20 -12.29 -1.33 -3.47
CA SER A 20 -12.89 -2.32 -2.54
C SER A 20 -14.40 -2.52 -2.73
N GLY A 21 -15.08 -1.54 -3.34
CA GLY A 21 -16.53 -1.60 -3.54
C GLY A 21 -16.97 -2.21 -4.86
N LYS A 22 -16.07 -2.85 -5.64
CA LYS A 22 -16.41 -3.36 -6.97
C LYS A 22 -16.99 -4.77 -6.90
N GLU A 23 -16.49 -5.60 -5.99
CA GLU A 23 -16.91 -6.99 -5.86
C GLU A 23 -16.78 -7.45 -4.39
N GLY A 24 -17.83 -8.09 -3.85
CA GLY A 24 -17.77 -8.63 -2.48
C GLY A 24 -17.94 -7.57 -1.38
N ASP A 25 -16.99 -7.52 -0.44
CA ASP A 25 -17.04 -6.67 0.75
C ASP A 25 -16.44 -5.28 0.50
N LYS A 26 -17.29 -4.24 0.50
CA LYS A 26 -16.88 -2.84 0.31
C LYS A 26 -15.83 -2.31 1.29
N TYR A 27 -15.60 -3.01 2.41
CA TYR A 27 -14.62 -2.66 3.42
C TYR A 27 -13.26 -3.33 3.23
N LYS A 28 -13.12 -4.22 2.24
CA LYS A 28 -11.90 -4.97 1.96
C LYS A 28 -11.62 -5.06 0.46
N LEU A 29 -10.36 -5.24 0.10
CA LEU A 29 -9.95 -5.50 -1.28
C LEU A 29 -9.83 -6.99 -1.48
N SER A 30 -10.60 -7.54 -2.40
CA SER A 30 -10.33 -8.88 -2.93
C SER A 30 -8.99 -8.88 -3.69
N LYS A 31 -8.47 -10.08 -3.92
CA LYS A 31 -7.26 -10.29 -4.74
C LYS A 31 -7.36 -9.63 -6.13
N ALA A 32 -8.54 -9.65 -6.75
CA ALA A 32 -8.75 -9.04 -8.06
C ALA A 32 -8.71 -7.50 -7.99
N GLU A 33 -9.38 -6.92 -6.98
CA GLU A 33 -9.43 -5.47 -6.78
C GLU A 33 -8.07 -4.90 -6.38
N LEU A 34 -7.33 -5.58 -5.50
CA LEU A 34 -5.96 -5.19 -5.15
C LEU A 34 -5.07 -5.23 -6.39
N LYS A 35 -5.17 -6.27 -7.23
CA LYS A 35 -4.40 -6.36 -8.46
C LYS A 35 -4.73 -5.21 -9.42
N GLU A 36 -6.00 -4.83 -9.54
CA GLU A 36 -6.39 -3.68 -10.37
C GLU A 36 -5.85 -2.36 -9.80
N LEU A 37 -5.97 -2.16 -8.48
CA LEU A 37 -5.45 -0.98 -7.77
C LEU A 37 -3.96 -0.82 -8.02
N LEU A 38 -3.17 -1.88 -7.82
CA LEU A 38 -1.73 -1.84 -8.04
C LEU A 38 -1.40 -1.50 -9.50
N ASN A 39 -2.02 -2.18 -10.47
CA ASN A 39 -1.72 -1.93 -11.88
C ASN A 39 -2.07 -0.50 -12.34
N LYS A 40 -3.13 0.11 -11.78
CA LYS A 40 -3.58 1.45 -12.19
C LYS A 40 -2.91 2.58 -11.43
N GLU A 41 -2.77 2.45 -10.11
CA GLU A 41 -2.31 3.53 -9.24
C GLU A 41 -0.79 3.44 -8.99
N LEU A 42 -0.19 2.25 -9.12
CA LEU A 42 1.23 1.99 -8.88
C LEU A 42 1.81 1.12 -10.02
N PRO A 43 2.06 1.69 -11.22
CA PRO A 43 2.38 0.95 -12.46
C PRO A 43 3.76 0.26 -12.48
N LYS A 44 4.25 -0.24 -11.34
CA LYS A 44 5.38 -1.14 -11.27
C LYS A 44 4.91 -2.51 -11.80
N GLN A 45 5.55 -3.00 -12.86
CA GLN A 45 5.30 -4.35 -13.33
C GLN A 45 5.65 -5.32 -12.20
N MET A 46 4.62 -6.00 -11.69
CA MET A 46 4.72 -6.96 -10.61
C MET A 46 4.28 -8.30 -11.18
N ASP A 47 5.17 -9.29 -11.14
CA ASP A 47 4.85 -10.62 -11.66
C ASP A 47 3.85 -11.35 -10.73
N GLU A 48 3.16 -12.36 -11.23
CA GLU A 48 2.19 -13.17 -10.44
C GLU A 48 2.78 -13.71 -9.13
N ALA A 49 4.06 -14.07 -9.14
CA ALA A 49 4.76 -14.57 -7.96
C ALA A 49 4.99 -13.47 -6.91
N GLU A 50 5.36 -12.27 -7.36
CA GLU A 50 5.55 -11.10 -6.49
C GLU A 50 4.22 -10.61 -5.94
N PHE A 51 3.18 -10.59 -6.77
CA PHE A 51 1.82 -10.24 -6.34
C PHE A 51 1.29 -11.24 -5.30
N ARG A 52 1.53 -12.55 -5.49
CA ARG A 52 1.12 -13.56 -4.50
C ARG A 52 1.86 -13.40 -3.18
N ARG A 53 3.16 -13.11 -3.22
CA ARG A 53 3.95 -12.83 -2.00
C ARG A 53 3.42 -11.58 -1.32
N LEU A 54 3.19 -10.51 -2.08
CA LEU A 54 2.63 -9.28 -1.56
C LEU A 54 1.28 -9.53 -0.88
N MET A 55 0.35 -10.19 -1.56
CA MET A 55 -0.97 -10.52 -0.99
C MET A 55 -0.82 -11.27 0.34
N ASN A 56 0.06 -12.26 0.40
CA ASN A 56 0.30 -13.03 1.62
C ASN A 56 0.98 -12.21 2.73
N ASP A 57 1.78 -11.20 2.37
CA ASP A 57 2.40 -10.28 3.32
C ASP A 57 1.39 -9.22 3.82
N LEU A 58 0.34 -8.92 3.05
CA LEU A 58 -0.71 -7.96 3.42
C LEU A 58 -1.86 -8.61 4.18
N ASP A 59 -2.30 -9.79 3.77
CA ASP A 59 -3.37 -10.59 4.37
C ASP A 59 -2.88 -11.25 5.67
N HIS A 60 -2.80 -10.45 6.73
CA HIS A 60 -2.31 -10.88 8.04
C HIS A 60 -3.32 -11.80 8.74
N ASN A 61 -4.61 -11.55 8.52
CA ASN A 61 -5.70 -12.30 9.14
C ASN A 61 -6.01 -13.62 8.39
N LYS A 62 -5.46 -13.80 7.19
CA LYS A 62 -5.59 -14.97 6.29
C LYS A 62 -7.01 -15.20 5.78
N ASP A 63 -7.77 -14.13 5.56
CA ASP A 63 -9.12 -14.19 5.01
C ASP A 63 -9.15 -14.09 3.47
N SER A 64 -7.97 -14.00 2.83
CA SER A 64 -7.79 -13.83 1.37
C SER A 64 -8.31 -12.50 0.82
N GLU A 65 -8.56 -11.53 1.69
CA GLU A 65 -8.90 -10.15 1.38
C GLU A 65 -7.89 -9.22 2.08
N VAL A 66 -7.90 -7.93 1.73
CA VAL A 66 -7.04 -6.94 2.36
C VAL A 66 -7.90 -5.82 2.93
N ASP A 67 -7.94 -5.70 4.25
CA ASP A 67 -8.69 -4.63 4.91
C ASP A 67 -7.97 -3.27 4.82
N PHE A 68 -8.66 -2.20 5.24
CA PHE A 68 -8.08 -0.86 5.17
C PHE A 68 -6.80 -0.69 6.00
N LYS A 69 -6.68 -1.39 7.14
CA LYS A 69 -5.50 -1.31 8.02
C LYS A 69 -4.30 -1.97 7.33
N GLU A 70 -4.51 -3.14 6.75
CA GLU A 70 -3.50 -3.88 5.97
C GLU A 70 -3.05 -3.05 4.75
N TYR A 71 -4.00 -2.43 4.05
CA TYR A 71 -3.72 -1.51 2.94
C TYR A 71 -2.89 -0.27 3.36
N VAL A 72 -3.20 0.37 4.49
CA VAL A 72 -2.41 1.53 4.96
C VAL A 72 -1.00 1.11 5.37
N CYS A 73 -0.85 -0.07 6.00
CA CYS A 73 0.46 -0.64 6.34
C CYS A 73 1.30 -0.85 5.07
N PHE A 74 0.69 -1.38 4.01
CA PHE A 74 1.33 -1.53 2.70
C PHE A 74 1.82 -0.21 2.12
N LEU A 75 0.95 0.81 2.09
CA LEU A 75 1.32 2.12 1.57
C LEU A 75 2.47 2.73 2.37
N ALA A 76 2.49 2.56 3.70
CA ALA A 76 3.61 2.97 4.53
C ALA A 76 4.92 2.26 4.12
N CYS A 77 4.88 0.95 3.87
CA CYS A 77 6.03 0.18 3.36
C CYS A 77 6.53 0.70 2.02
N ILE A 78 5.63 0.99 1.08
CA ILE A 78 6.00 1.57 -0.21
C ILE A 78 6.58 2.97 -0.04
N THR A 79 5.97 3.82 0.78
CA THR A 79 6.45 5.18 1.06
C THR A 79 7.86 5.14 1.67
N MET A 80 8.14 4.19 2.57
CA MET A 80 9.50 3.96 3.08
C MET A 80 10.47 3.55 1.96
N GLY A 81 10.03 2.76 0.99
CA GLY A 81 10.83 2.40 -0.20
C GLY A 81 11.08 3.55 -1.17
N PHE A 82 10.14 4.50 -1.29
CA PHE A 82 10.32 5.75 -2.04
C PHE A 82 11.19 6.77 -1.31
N ASN A 83 11.20 6.73 0.02
CA ASN A 83 12.02 7.59 0.83
C ASN A 83 13.50 7.15 0.76
N GLU A 84 14.22 7.63 -0.25
CA GLU A 84 15.67 7.39 -0.43
C GLU A 84 16.50 7.73 0.81
N PHE A 85 15.96 8.58 1.70
CA PHE A 85 16.51 8.88 3.02
C PHE A 85 16.81 7.63 3.88
N PHE A 86 16.09 6.52 3.69
CA PHE A 86 16.35 5.25 4.40
C PHE A 86 17.09 4.20 3.55
N LYS A 87 17.39 4.46 2.28
CA LYS A 87 18.17 3.55 1.43
C LYS A 87 19.66 3.50 1.83
N ASP A 88 20.16 4.49 2.56
CA ASP A 88 21.56 4.58 3.00
C ASP A 88 21.80 4.12 4.46
N GLY A 89 20.92 3.27 5.02
CA GLY A 89 21.11 2.69 6.35
C GLY A 89 22.32 1.75 6.51
N SER A 90 23.10 1.52 5.45
CA SER A 90 24.32 0.71 5.48
C SER A 90 25.60 1.53 5.72
N THR A 91 25.54 2.87 5.72
CA THR A 91 26.69 3.68 6.16
C THR A 91 26.39 4.38 7.48
N LYS A 92 26.89 3.78 8.58
CA LYS A 92 26.93 4.42 9.90
C LYS A 92 27.69 5.75 9.79
N GLN A 93 26.98 6.88 9.80
CA GLN A 93 27.59 8.15 10.18
C GLN A 93 27.19 8.51 11.62
N PRO A 94 28.17 8.74 12.52
CA PRO A 94 27.87 9.18 13.87
C PRO A 94 27.31 10.61 13.80
N ARG A 95 26.07 10.76 14.26
CA ARG A 95 25.41 12.04 14.40
C ARG A 95 26.22 12.91 15.38
N LYS A 96 26.90 13.95 14.89
CA LYS A 96 27.54 14.93 15.77
C LYS A 96 26.45 15.76 16.44
N LYS A 97 26.60 15.88 17.77
CA LYS A 97 25.76 16.69 18.65
C LYS A 97 25.84 18.16 18.28
#